data_AF-A0A936EZM6-F1
#
_entry.id   AF-A0A936EZM6-F1
#
_cell.length_a   1.000
_cell.length_b   1.000
_cell.length_c   1.000
_cell.angle_alpha   90.00
_cell.angle_beta   90.00
_cell.angle_gamma   90.00
#
_symmetry.space_group_name_H-M   'P 1'
#
loop_
_entity.id
_entity.type
_entity.pdbx_description
1 polymer ?
#
loop_
_entity_poly.entity_id
_entity_poly.type
_entity_poly.pdbx_seq_one_letter_code
_entity_poly.pdbx_strand_id
1 'polypeptide(L)'
;MLDPTQHFEVDLMALTVDGIFSLMPELFLPEKAQGLTVSVYYQVTGEGGGDYTCLIENGAFSLKREAKPDATSVVTIGAEDWIALNEGKLDPMQAFMTGKLKGTGDLGLLQKFPKFFKKPQKQGGPVKPLKDLVPGRLSLAGAGLKVRVGGESWGEGAEVAGDEAAVRSLLCGISDPGPSLLGGQLRFTGDMGLLRKAWKTWSSEPEITFPDTPGGKALATLRKRYKGGATGTLEVKVDGVPYRLDFSPEGLDLRPGEVEGGAALGISDADFAALNAGKLNLVAALLGGAITVKGDMSQVAAYTAHFEADVNPAQGLLESMPDRFNPEKAGDLEAVVGYQIDDTAYTLLIRNGACLVFPRLLKPCDTLLKAKADDFVAMSTGTLNAQEAFMTGKIQIEGDPLLMQKVAKSFRRPEA
;
A
#
# COMPACT_ATOMS: atom_id res chain seq x y z
N MET A 1 52.53 6.15 -6.09
CA MET A 1 51.72 5.05 -6.66
C MET A 1 50.65 4.74 -5.63
N LEU A 2 49.40 5.10 -5.91
CA LEU A 2 48.27 4.74 -5.06
C LEU A 2 47.74 3.38 -5.56
N ASP A 3 47.48 2.50 -4.61
CA ASP A 3 47.01 1.12 -4.81
C ASP A 3 45.55 1.11 -5.34
N PRO A 4 45.22 0.43 -6.46
CA PRO A 4 43.88 0.44 -7.05
C PRO A 4 42.85 -0.51 -6.41
N THR A 5 43.14 -1.13 -5.27
CA THR A 5 42.37 -2.30 -4.79
C THR A 5 41.81 -2.21 -3.37
N GLN A 6 41.38 -1.01 -2.94
CA GLN A 6 40.44 -0.92 -1.81
C GLN A 6 39.00 -1.07 -2.31
N HIS A 7 38.54 -2.32 -2.39
CA HIS A 7 37.12 -2.63 -2.41
C HIS A 7 36.53 -2.25 -1.05
N PHE A 8 35.67 -1.24 -1.04
CA PHE A 8 34.84 -0.90 0.12
C PHE A 8 33.86 -2.04 0.35
N GLU A 9 34.06 -2.78 1.43
CA GLU A 9 33.08 -3.69 2.01
C GLU A 9 31.85 -2.87 2.41
N VAL A 10 30.72 -3.09 1.75
CA VAL A 10 29.45 -2.41 2.04
C VAL A 10 28.74 -3.19 3.13
N ASP A 11 28.84 -2.70 4.36
CA ASP A 11 28.15 -3.23 5.52
C ASP A 11 26.64 -2.91 5.41
N LEU A 12 25.83 -3.92 5.05
CA LEU A 12 24.38 -3.84 5.03
C LEU A 12 23.87 -3.94 6.48
N MET A 13 23.42 -2.83 7.09
CA MET A 13 22.37 -2.78 8.16
C MET A 13 22.12 -1.38 8.77
N ALA A 14 22.75 -0.30 8.29
CA ALA A 14 22.37 1.07 8.66
C ALA A 14 22.09 1.92 7.40
N LEU A 15 21.04 2.75 7.40
CA LEU A 15 20.97 3.86 6.44
C LEU A 15 22.18 4.77 6.72
N THR A 16 23.24 4.65 5.91
CA THR A 16 24.40 5.53 6.00
C THR A 16 24.20 6.77 5.14
N VAL A 17 24.94 7.85 5.44
CA VAL A 17 24.92 9.08 4.64
C VAL A 17 25.29 8.77 3.19
N ASP A 18 26.39 8.02 2.97
CA ASP A 18 26.84 7.57 1.65
C ASP A 18 25.77 6.73 0.92
N GLY A 19 25.10 5.82 1.64
CA GLY A 19 24.02 5.01 1.07
C GLY A 19 22.84 5.86 0.58
N ILE A 20 22.41 6.86 1.36
CA ILE A 20 21.32 7.76 0.98
C ILE A 20 21.66 8.55 -0.29
N PHE A 21 22.86 9.15 -0.35
CA PHE A 21 23.27 9.91 -1.52
C PHE A 21 23.39 9.03 -2.77
N SER A 22 23.90 7.80 -2.62
CA SER A 22 24.06 6.86 -3.73
C SER A 22 22.75 6.47 -4.41
N LEU A 23 21.60 6.60 -3.72
CA LEU A 23 20.27 6.35 -4.28
C LEU A 23 19.72 7.54 -5.10
N MET A 24 20.23 8.75 -4.88
CA MET A 24 19.68 9.97 -5.53
C MET A 24 19.70 9.94 -7.06
N PRO A 25 20.75 9.42 -7.74
CA PRO A 25 20.71 9.25 -9.20
C PRO A 25 19.55 8.38 -9.69
N GLU A 26 19.22 7.30 -8.99
CA GLU A 26 18.15 6.37 -9.36
C GLU A 26 16.76 6.95 -9.13
N LEU A 27 16.63 7.82 -8.13
CA LEU A 27 15.37 8.46 -7.76
C LEU A 27 15.06 9.71 -8.59
N PHE A 28 16.00 10.22 -9.38
CA PHE A 28 15.83 11.46 -10.14
C PHE A 28 14.74 11.35 -11.22
N LEU A 29 14.02 12.46 -11.44
CA LEU A 29 12.93 12.61 -12.41
C LEU A 29 13.32 13.65 -13.48
N PRO A 30 13.96 13.23 -14.59
CA PRO A 30 14.43 14.12 -15.66
C PRO A 30 13.37 15.09 -16.18
N GLU A 31 12.12 14.63 -16.30
CA GLU A 31 11.00 15.40 -16.81
C GLU A 31 10.63 16.61 -15.94
N LYS A 32 10.97 16.57 -14.64
CA LYS A 32 10.70 17.68 -13.71
C LYS A 32 11.84 18.69 -13.62
N ALA A 33 12.95 18.42 -14.28
CA ALA A 33 14.18 19.19 -14.21
C ALA A 33 14.64 19.74 -15.57
N GLN A 34 13.75 19.72 -16.59
CA GLN A 34 14.06 20.23 -17.92
C GLN A 34 14.45 21.72 -17.89
N GLY A 35 15.53 22.06 -18.60
CA GLY A 35 16.01 23.44 -18.70
C GLY A 35 16.68 24.00 -17.43
N LEU A 36 16.90 23.18 -16.41
CA LEU A 36 17.64 23.57 -15.21
C LEU A 36 19.12 23.25 -15.35
N THR A 37 19.95 24.21 -14.94
CA THR A 37 21.39 24.04 -14.70
C THR A 37 21.70 24.60 -13.31
N VAL A 38 21.78 23.72 -12.32
CA VAL A 38 21.95 24.07 -10.91
C VAL A 38 22.85 23.09 -10.18
N SER A 39 23.52 23.54 -9.12
CA SER A 39 24.25 22.66 -8.21
C SER A 39 23.83 22.89 -6.76
N VAL A 40 23.58 21.81 -6.03
CA VAL A 40 23.30 21.84 -4.58
C VAL A 40 24.42 21.10 -3.87
N TYR A 41 25.10 21.79 -2.96
CA TYR A 41 26.17 21.24 -2.14
C TYR A 41 25.67 20.93 -0.74
N TYR A 42 25.89 19.70 -0.27
CA TYR A 42 25.60 19.24 1.07
C TYR A 42 26.90 19.01 1.83
N GLN A 43 27.08 19.78 2.90
CA GLN A 43 28.09 19.55 3.92
C GLN A 43 27.45 18.77 5.07
N VAL A 44 27.67 17.45 5.11
CA VAL A 44 27.14 16.60 6.17
C VAL A 44 28.20 16.44 7.26
N THR A 45 27.93 16.99 8.45
CA THR A 45 28.87 17.02 9.57
C THR A 45 28.69 15.84 10.53
N GLY A 46 29.74 15.44 11.24
CA GLY A 46 29.68 14.34 12.21
C GLY A 46 30.22 13.02 11.66
N GLU A 47 30.16 11.97 12.48
CA GLU A 47 30.67 10.64 12.11
C GLU A 47 29.87 10.04 10.94
N GLY A 48 30.57 9.52 9.94
CA GLY A 48 29.97 9.03 8.69
C GLY A 48 29.46 10.13 7.75
N GLY A 49 29.68 11.41 8.06
CA GLY A 49 29.38 12.54 7.19
C GLY A 49 30.38 12.74 6.04
N GLY A 50 30.21 13.82 5.29
CA GLY A 50 31.05 14.14 4.13
C GLY A 50 30.47 15.25 3.26
N ASP A 51 31.20 15.55 2.19
CA ASP A 51 30.86 16.59 1.22
C ASP A 51 30.27 15.98 -0.04
N TYR A 52 29.06 16.41 -0.40
CA TYR A 52 28.32 15.88 -1.54
C TYR A 52 27.79 17.01 -2.41
N THR A 53 28.13 17.00 -3.69
CA THR A 53 27.63 17.96 -4.67
C THR A 53 26.72 17.24 -5.65
N CYS A 54 25.46 17.67 -5.66
CA CYS A 54 24.45 17.25 -6.62
C CYS A 54 24.40 18.26 -7.76
N LEU A 55 24.58 17.82 -9.01
CA LEU A 55 24.48 18.67 -10.19
C LEU A 55 23.32 18.22 -11.07
N ILE A 56 22.49 19.17 -11.47
CA ILE A 56 21.45 18.98 -12.47
C ILE A 56 21.81 19.88 -13.66
N GLU A 57 21.97 19.28 -14.83
CA GLU A 57 22.25 20.02 -16.06
C GLU A 57 21.55 19.33 -17.24
N ASN A 58 20.78 20.10 -18.02
CA ASN A 58 20.09 19.61 -19.23
C ASN A 58 19.21 18.36 -18.98
N GLY A 59 18.55 18.29 -17.82
CA GLY A 59 17.72 17.15 -17.45
C GLY A 59 18.49 15.89 -17.07
N ALA A 60 19.80 15.97 -16.87
CA ALA A 60 20.63 14.91 -16.29
C ALA A 60 21.01 15.25 -14.84
N PHE A 61 21.10 14.23 -14.00
CA PHE A 61 21.58 14.34 -12.62
C PHE A 61 22.93 13.66 -12.47
N SER A 62 23.85 14.28 -11.72
CA SER A 62 25.10 13.66 -11.30
C SER A 62 25.40 13.99 -9.83
N LEU A 63 26.01 13.03 -9.14
CA LEU A 63 26.46 13.15 -7.77
C LEU A 63 27.98 13.07 -7.73
N LYS A 64 28.62 13.97 -6.99
CA LYS A 64 30.05 13.95 -6.72
C LYS A 64 30.32 14.07 -5.23
N ARG A 65 31.31 13.34 -4.74
CA ARG A 65 31.79 13.47 -3.36
C ARG A 65 32.87 14.56 -3.28
N GLU A 66 32.45 15.81 -3.44
CA GLU A 66 33.33 16.98 -3.44
C GLU A 66 32.67 18.17 -2.76
N ALA A 67 33.49 19.00 -2.12
CA ALA A 67 33.06 20.28 -1.60
C ALA A 67 32.86 21.28 -2.73
N LYS A 68 31.71 21.98 -2.72
CA LYS A 68 31.43 23.07 -3.66
C LYS A 68 30.79 24.27 -2.97
N PRO A 69 31.59 25.07 -2.23
CA PRO A 69 31.07 26.19 -1.43
C PRO A 69 30.40 27.30 -2.26
N ASP A 70 30.67 27.38 -3.56
CA ASP A 70 30.11 28.32 -4.52
C ASP A 70 28.90 27.76 -5.30
N ALA A 71 28.33 26.64 -4.85
CA ALA A 71 27.13 26.05 -5.44
C ALA A 71 25.92 27.01 -5.39
N THR A 72 24.95 26.81 -6.30
CA THR A 72 23.68 27.56 -6.34
C THR A 72 22.98 27.58 -4.98
N SER A 73 23.01 26.47 -4.26
CA SER A 73 22.59 26.39 -2.86
C SER A 73 23.53 25.50 -2.06
N VAL A 74 23.74 25.85 -0.79
CA VAL A 74 24.56 25.08 0.15
C VAL A 74 23.69 24.66 1.33
N VAL A 75 23.83 23.42 1.76
CA VAL A 75 23.10 22.81 2.87
C VAL A 75 24.11 22.27 3.89
N THR A 76 23.92 22.58 5.17
CA THR A 76 24.69 21.99 6.27
C THR A 76 23.75 21.25 7.20
N ILE A 77 24.07 19.99 7.52
CA ILE A 77 23.27 19.12 8.39
C ILE A 77 24.15 18.07 9.07
N GLY A 78 23.79 17.62 10.29
CA GLY A 78 24.45 16.49 10.94
C GLY A 78 24.16 15.14 10.27
N ALA A 79 25.09 14.19 10.30
CA ALA A 79 24.91 12.85 9.73
C ALA A 79 23.67 12.13 10.29
N GLU A 80 23.49 12.15 11.61
CA GLU A 80 22.31 11.57 12.28
C GLU A 80 21.01 12.27 11.87
N ASP A 81 21.01 13.60 11.80
CA ASP A 81 19.85 14.39 11.39
C ASP A 81 19.52 14.18 9.91
N TRP A 82 20.53 14.00 9.04
CA TRP A 82 20.36 13.67 7.62
C TRP A 82 19.69 12.31 7.45
N ILE A 83 20.13 11.31 8.21
CA ILE A 83 19.51 9.98 8.22
C ILE A 83 18.07 10.09 8.73
N ALA A 84 17.84 10.75 9.88
CA ALA A 84 16.51 10.91 10.45
C ALA A 84 15.54 11.66 9.52
N LEU A 85 16.02 12.66 8.77
CA LEU A 85 15.23 13.39 7.79
C LEU A 85 14.78 12.46 6.65
N ASN A 86 15.70 11.64 6.13
CA ASN A 86 15.39 10.70 5.04
C ASN A 86 14.55 9.49 5.50
N GLU A 87 14.62 9.12 6.78
CA GLU A 87 13.73 8.12 7.39
C GLU A 87 12.32 8.67 7.72
N GLY A 88 12.13 9.99 7.64
CA GLY A 88 10.90 10.69 8.03
C GLY A 88 10.71 10.85 9.55
N LYS A 89 11.75 10.60 10.35
CA LYS A 89 11.75 10.79 11.81
C LYS A 89 11.99 12.26 12.21
N LEU A 90 12.56 13.05 11.29
CA LEU A 90 12.79 14.48 11.47
C LEU A 90 12.09 15.26 10.36
N ASP A 91 11.22 16.19 10.73
CA ASP A 91 10.56 17.08 9.78
C ASP A 91 11.54 18.16 9.26
N PRO A 92 11.62 18.41 7.93
CA PRO A 92 12.55 19.39 7.36
C PRO A 92 12.32 20.82 7.84
N MET A 93 11.07 21.24 8.07
CA MET A 93 10.77 22.59 8.58
C MET A 93 11.22 22.72 10.04
N GLN A 94 10.98 21.69 10.85
CA GLN A 94 11.46 21.63 12.23
C GLN A 94 13.00 21.65 12.28
N ALA A 95 13.67 20.87 11.43
CA ALA A 95 15.13 20.83 11.35
C ALA A 95 15.71 22.21 11.01
N PHE A 96 15.07 22.93 10.08
CA PHE A 96 15.48 24.28 9.70
C PHE A 96 15.27 25.29 10.83
N MET A 97 14.09 25.31 11.45
CA MET A 97 13.74 26.24 12.54
C MET A 97 14.61 26.03 13.80
N THR A 98 15.06 24.78 14.04
CA THR A 98 15.95 24.44 15.16
C THR A 98 17.43 24.63 14.84
N GLY A 99 17.77 24.98 13.59
CA GLY A 99 19.14 25.19 13.14
C GLY A 99 19.95 23.91 12.90
N LYS A 100 19.31 22.73 12.98
CA LYS A 100 19.89 21.42 12.65
C LYS A 100 20.13 21.25 11.14
N LEU A 101 19.26 21.86 10.34
CA LEU A 101 19.40 22.01 8.90
C LEU A 101 19.62 23.49 8.61
N LYS A 102 20.72 23.83 7.95
CA LYS A 102 20.99 25.20 7.49
C LYS A 102 21.07 25.21 5.98
N GLY A 103 20.48 26.22 5.34
CA GLY A 103 20.52 26.42 3.90
C GLY A 103 20.94 27.84 3.56
N THR A 104 21.82 28.00 2.57
CA THR A 104 22.22 29.29 2.00
C THR A 104 22.17 29.23 0.47
N GLY A 105 22.25 30.39 -0.20
CA GLY A 105 22.06 30.50 -1.66
C GLY A 105 20.58 30.60 -2.03
N ASP A 106 20.17 29.91 -3.10
CA ASP A 106 18.76 29.90 -3.54
C ASP A 106 17.91 28.96 -2.65
N LEU A 107 17.18 29.55 -1.71
CA LEU A 107 16.26 28.81 -0.81
C LEU A 107 15.02 28.30 -1.54
N GLY A 108 14.58 28.97 -2.60
CA GLY A 108 13.46 28.54 -3.44
C GLY A 108 13.81 27.26 -4.20
N LEU A 109 15.05 27.16 -4.66
CA LEU A 109 15.61 25.92 -5.20
C LEU A 109 15.60 24.81 -4.14
N LEU A 110 16.12 25.05 -2.93
CA LEU A 110 16.15 24.04 -1.86
C LEU A 110 14.75 23.51 -1.52
N GLN A 111 13.72 24.37 -1.51
CA GLN A 111 12.34 23.95 -1.27
C GLN A 111 11.77 23.09 -2.41
N LYS A 112 12.19 23.36 -3.66
CA LYS A 112 11.75 22.61 -4.84
C LYS A 112 12.58 21.35 -5.09
N PHE A 113 13.82 21.31 -4.63
CA PHE A 113 14.80 20.29 -4.96
C PHE A 113 14.32 18.86 -4.67
N PRO A 114 13.68 18.55 -3.52
CA PRO A 114 13.12 17.22 -3.27
C PRO A 114 12.05 16.78 -4.28
N LYS A 115 11.37 17.72 -4.96
CA LYS A 115 10.32 17.41 -5.95
C LYS A 115 10.88 16.87 -7.28
N PHE A 116 12.18 17.04 -7.52
CA PHE A 116 12.88 16.46 -8.66
C PHE A 116 13.24 14.98 -8.46
N PHE A 117 12.95 14.42 -7.29
CA PHE A 117 13.19 13.02 -6.96
C PHE A 117 11.88 12.30 -6.64
N LYS A 118 11.82 11.01 -6.94
CA LYS A 118 10.83 10.10 -6.37
C LYS A 118 11.08 10.01 -4.87
N LYS A 119 10.01 9.93 -4.06
CA LYS A 119 10.17 9.62 -2.64
C LYS A 119 10.85 8.24 -2.54
N PRO A 120 11.92 8.07 -1.74
CA PRO A 120 12.48 6.75 -1.49
C PRO A 120 11.35 5.88 -0.93
N GLN A 121 10.93 4.90 -1.72
CA GLN A 121 9.92 3.95 -1.28
C GLN A 121 10.60 3.07 -0.24
N LYS A 122 10.07 3.04 0.99
CA LYS A 122 10.42 1.96 1.94
C LYS A 122 10.08 0.66 1.22
N GLN A 123 11.09 -0.12 0.83
CA GLN A 123 10.84 -1.47 0.35
C GLN A 123 10.13 -2.23 1.48
N GLY A 124 8.83 -2.49 1.28
CA GLY A 124 7.99 -3.50 1.92
C GLY A 124 8.00 -3.56 3.46
N GLY A 125 7.11 -2.81 4.11
CA GLY A 125 6.57 -3.13 5.45
C GLY A 125 7.58 -3.41 6.59
N PRO A 126 7.12 -3.82 7.78
CA PRO A 126 8.01 -4.27 8.84
C PRO A 126 8.52 -5.68 8.53
N VAL A 127 9.69 -5.81 7.90
CA VAL A 127 10.29 -7.13 7.65
C VAL A 127 10.77 -7.75 8.96
N LYS A 128 10.31 -8.97 9.28
CA LYS A 128 10.76 -9.71 10.46
C LYS A 128 12.28 -9.91 10.41
N PRO A 129 13.05 -9.59 11.47
CA PRO A 129 14.50 -9.83 11.52
C PRO A 129 14.83 -11.30 11.21
N LEU A 130 15.96 -11.57 10.54
CA LEU A 130 16.35 -12.94 10.17
C LEU A 130 16.42 -13.88 11.38
N LYS A 131 16.96 -13.41 12.50
CA LYS A 131 17.00 -14.14 13.77
C LYS A 131 15.64 -14.65 14.25
N ASP A 132 14.55 -13.97 13.90
CA ASP A 132 13.19 -14.32 14.29
C ASP A 132 12.44 -15.06 13.16
N LEU A 133 12.83 -14.86 11.90
CA LEU A 133 12.28 -15.52 10.71
C LEU A 133 12.84 -16.94 10.53
N VAL A 134 14.16 -17.07 10.46
CA VAL A 134 14.87 -18.28 10.02
C VAL A 134 14.51 -19.50 10.88
N PRO A 135 14.44 -19.45 12.23
CA PRO A 135 14.10 -20.61 13.04
C PRO A 135 12.71 -21.19 12.72
N GLY A 136 11.72 -20.33 12.52
CA GLY A 136 10.36 -20.75 12.16
C GLY A 136 10.32 -21.42 10.79
N ARG A 137 11.01 -20.84 9.80
CA ARG A 137 11.08 -21.40 8.44
C ARG A 137 11.82 -22.74 8.41
N LEU A 138 12.93 -22.87 9.12
CA LEU A 138 13.65 -24.15 9.24
C LEU A 138 12.78 -25.23 9.91
N SER A 139 12.00 -24.87 10.94
CA SER A 139 11.09 -25.81 11.58
C SER A 139 10.02 -26.35 10.62
N LEU A 140 9.55 -25.55 9.66
CA LEU A 140 8.59 -25.96 8.63
C LEU A 140 9.23 -26.88 7.58
N ALA A 141 10.46 -26.59 7.16
CA ALA A 141 11.15 -27.40 6.16
C ALA A 141 11.56 -28.80 6.67
N GLY A 142 11.71 -28.94 7.99
CA GLY A 142 12.23 -30.14 8.65
C GLY A 142 13.75 -30.09 8.84
N ALA A 143 14.31 -31.17 9.39
CA ALA A 143 15.73 -31.24 9.71
C ALA A 143 16.63 -31.32 8.45
N GLY A 144 17.89 -30.89 8.60
CA GLY A 144 18.95 -31.07 7.59
C GLY A 144 19.28 -29.86 6.74
N LEU A 145 18.69 -28.69 7.04
CA LEU A 145 19.04 -27.41 6.41
C LEU A 145 19.68 -26.47 7.42
N LYS A 146 20.69 -25.76 6.94
CA LYS A 146 21.38 -24.67 7.61
C LYS A 146 21.29 -23.42 6.75
N VAL A 147 21.03 -22.27 7.36
CA VAL A 147 21.00 -20.97 6.68
C VAL A 147 22.12 -20.12 7.22
N ARG A 148 22.85 -19.43 6.33
CA ARG A 148 23.90 -18.49 6.71
C ARG A 148 23.77 -17.17 5.93
N VAL A 149 23.74 -16.06 6.64
CA VAL A 149 23.67 -14.69 6.07
C VAL A 149 24.48 -13.76 6.97
N GLY A 150 25.30 -12.88 6.41
CA GLY A 150 25.95 -11.80 7.16
C GLY A 150 26.72 -12.23 8.42
N GLY A 151 27.40 -13.39 8.39
CA GLY A 151 28.13 -13.95 9.54
C GLY A 151 27.27 -14.73 10.54
N GLU A 152 25.95 -14.59 10.50
CA GLU A 152 25.00 -15.36 11.31
C GLU A 152 24.67 -16.71 10.67
N SER A 153 24.32 -17.70 11.49
CA SER A 153 24.02 -19.06 11.05
C SER A 153 22.95 -19.71 11.91
N TRP A 154 22.02 -20.42 11.28
CA TRP A 154 20.92 -21.13 11.95
C TRP A 154 20.72 -22.52 11.37
N GLY A 155 20.38 -23.50 12.20
CA GLY A 155 20.15 -24.88 11.79
C GLY A 155 21.43 -25.68 11.53
N GLU A 156 21.24 -26.93 11.11
CA GLU A 156 22.32 -27.90 10.87
C GLU A 156 22.03 -28.71 9.60
N GLY A 157 23.08 -29.03 8.84
CA GLY A 157 23.00 -29.80 7.60
C GLY A 157 23.44 -29.02 6.37
N ALA A 158 22.77 -29.25 5.24
CA ALA A 158 23.07 -28.61 3.96
C ALA A 158 22.88 -27.10 4.04
N GLU A 159 23.88 -26.33 3.62
CA GLU A 159 23.91 -24.88 3.85
C GLU A 159 23.34 -24.12 2.66
N VAL A 160 22.36 -23.26 2.91
CA VAL A 160 21.92 -22.17 2.04
C VAL A 160 22.59 -20.89 2.52
N ALA A 161 23.35 -20.23 1.65
CA ALA A 161 24.02 -18.97 1.95
C ALA A 161 23.95 -18.02 0.76
N GLY A 162 24.10 -16.71 0.99
CA GLY A 162 24.10 -15.73 -0.09
C GLY A 162 23.66 -14.36 0.36
N ASP A 163 23.21 -13.56 -0.60
CA ASP A 163 22.70 -12.21 -0.37
C ASP A 163 21.48 -12.25 0.55
N GLU A 164 21.43 -11.37 1.55
CA GLU A 164 20.33 -11.34 2.53
C GLU A 164 18.96 -11.27 1.86
N ALA A 165 18.82 -10.42 0.83
CA ALA A 165 17.57 -10.27 0.09
C ALA A 165 17.16 -11.59 -0.60
N ALA A 166 18.11 -12.30 -1.21
CA ALA A 166 17.84 -13.55 -1.90
C ALA A 166 17.51 -14.69 -0.93
N VAL A 167 18.25 -14.80 0.18
CA VAL A 167 18.00 -15.80 1.24
C VAL A 167 16.66 -15.53 1.91
N ARG A 168 16.35 -14.27 2.23
CA ARG A 168 15.06 -13.89 2.80
C ARG A 168 13.92 -14.21 1.83
N SER A 169 14.05 -13.87 0.55
CA SER A 169 13.00 -14.15 -0.44
C SER A 169 12.72 -15.65 -0.59
N LEU A 170 13.77 -16.48 -0.59
CA LEU A 170 13.66 -17.93 -0.58
C LEU A 170 12.92 -18.43 0.67
N LEU A 171 13.38 -18.02 1.86
CA LEU A 171 12.81 -18.46 3.14
C LEU A 171 11.34 -18.04 3.29
N CYS A 172 11.01 -16.82 2.89
CA CYS A 172 9.64 -16.31 2.89
C CYS A 172 8.73 -17.02 1.88
N GLY A 173 9.23 -17.93 1.04
CA GLY A 173 8.41 -18.61 0.05
C GLY A 173 8.08 -17.74 -1.18
N ILE A 174 8.85 -16.66 -1.40
CA ILE A 174 8.55 -15.61 -2.40
C ILE A 174 9.35 -15.79 -3.69
N SER A 175 10.53 -16.41 -3.66
CA SER A 175 11.31 -16.63 -4.88
C SER A 175 11.83 -18.05 -5.00
N ASP A 176 11.61 -18.64 -6.18
CA ASP A 176 12.20 -19.92 -6.52
C ASP A 176 13.73 -19.84 -6.38
N PRO A 177 14.38 -20.84 -5.78
CA PRO A 177 15.82 -20.79 -5.57
C PRO A 177 16.62 -20.83 -6.89
N GLY A 178 16.06 -21.36 -7.98
CA GLY A 178 16.76 -21.59 -9.25
C GLY A 178 17.40 -20.34 -9.87
N PRO A 179 16.63 -19.27 -10.15
CA PRO A 179 17.19 -18.03 -10.68
C PRO A 179 18.31 -17.44 -9.83
N SER A 180 18.13 -17.39 -8.51
CA SER A 180 19.12 -16.83 -7.58
C SER A 180 20.35 -17.73 -7.40
N LEU A 181 20.22 -19.05 -7.56
CA LEU A 181 21.34 -19.97 -7.61
C LEU A 181 22.16 -19.81 -8.90
N LEU A 182 21.47 -19.66 -10.05
CA LEU A 182 22.13 -19.46 -11.34
C LEU A 182 22.80 -18.09 -11.45
N GLY A 183 22.17 -17.05 -10.88
CA GLY A 183 22.72 -15.69 -10.84
C GLY A 183 23.77 -15.48 -9.74
N GLY A 184 24.02 -16.47 -8.89
CA GLY A 184 25.07 -16.44 -7.86
C GLY A 184 24.68 -15.70 -6.57
N GLN A 185 23.46 -15.17 -6.46
CA GLN A 185 22.94 -14.54 -5.25
C GLN A 185 22.67 -15.55 -4.12
N LEU A 186 22.43 -16.81 -4.48
CA LEU A 186 22.34 -17.94 -3.56
C LEU A 186 23.42 -18.97 -3.86
N ARG A 187 23.84 -19.66 -2.81
CA ARG A 187 24.70 -20.84 -2.82
C ARG A 187 24.06 -21.91 -1.96
N PHE A 188 24.10 -23.15 -2.43
CA PHE A 188 23.57 -24.29 -1.69
C PHE A 188 24.54 -25.47 -1.70
N THR A 189 24.81 -26.05 -0.54
CA THR A 189 25.74 -27.17 -0.36
C THR A 189 25.02 -28.44 0.10
N GLY A 190 24.11 -28.94 -0.73
CA GLY A 190 23.40 -30.19 -0.45
C GLY A 190 22.61 -30.75 -1.62
N ASP A 191 21.80 -31.75 -1.34
CA ASP A 191 20.92 -32.38 -2.33
C ASP A 191 19.79 -31.42 -2.76
N MET A 192 19.66 -31.17 -4.07
CA MET A 192 18.64 -30.27 -4.61
C MET A 192 17.20 -30.76 -4.36
N GLY A 193 17.00 -32.04 -4.05
CA GLY A 193 15.70 -32.55 -3.59
C GLY A 193 15.32 -32.01 -2.21
N LEU A 194 16.28 -31.85 -1.30
CA LEU A 194 16.06 -31.23 0.01
C LEU A 194 15.64 -29.76 -0.12
N LEU A 195 16.38 -28.97 -0.90
CA LEU A 195 16.06 -27.56 -1.11
C LEU A 195 14.71 -27.39 -1.84
N ARG A 196 14.41 -28.24 -2.83
CA ARG A 196 13.10 -28.24 -3.51
C ARG A 196 11.96 -28.61 -2.57
N LYS A 197 12.15 -29.56 -1.66
CA LYS A 197 11.15 -29.93 -0.66
C LYS A 197 10.89 -28.78 0.30
N ALA A 198 11.95 -28.16 0.83
CA ALA A 198 11.84 -26.99 1.70
C ALA A 198 11.15 -25.82 0.99
N TRP A 199 11.55 -25.53 -0.26
CA TRP A 199 10.92 -24.53 -1.11
C TRP A 199 9.43 -24.81 -1.31
N LYS A 200 9.03 -26.05 -1.60
CA LYS A 200 7.63 -26.43 -1.75
C LYS A 200 6.82 -26.14 -0.48
N THR A 201 7.36 -26.46 0.69
CA THR A 201 6.72 -26.13 1.97
C THR A 201 6.64 -24.62 2.19
N TRP A 202 7.74 -23.90 1.95
CA TRP A 202 7.79 -22.47 2.17
C TRP A 202 6.88 -21.67 1.23
N SER A 203 6.80 -22.07 -0.04
CA SER A 203 5.92 -21.44 -1.04
C SER A 203 4.44 -21.80 -0.84
N SER A 204 4.12 -22.93 -0.21
CA SER A 204 2.73 -23.23 0.19
C SER A 204 2.26 -22.36 1.37
N GLU A 205 3.19 -21.97 2.25
CA GLU A 205 2.95 -21.10 3.40
C GLU A 205 3.92 -19.90 3.39
N PRO A 206 3.78 -18.99 2.42
CA PRO A 206 4.70 -17.87 2.29
C PRO A 206 4.58 -16.92 3.47
N GLU A 207 5.72 -16.52 4.04
CA GLU A 207 5.80 -15.54 5.12
C GLU A 207 5.96 -14.15 4.49
N ILE A 208 4.84 -13.60 4.04
CA ILE A 208 4.77 -12.28 3.42
C ILE A 208 4.43 -11.28 4.54
N THR A 209 5.32 -10.32 4.80
CA THR A 209 5.00 -9.25 5.72
C THR A 209 4.40 -8.07 4.96
N PHE A 210 3.16 -7.75 5.28
CA PHE A 210 2.49 -6.56 4.76
C PHE A 210 2.72 -5.39 5.71
N PRO A 211 2.75 -4.13 5.21
CA PRO A 211 2.77 -2.97 6.08
C PRO A 211 1.60 -3.00 7.07
N ASP A 212 1.80 -2.58 8.33
CA ASP A 212 0.71 -2.46 9.31
C ASP A 212 -0.15 -1.22 9.01
N THR A 213 -0.82 -1.29 7.86
CA THR A 213 -1.67 -0.29 7.25
C THR A 213 -2.98 -0.96 6.86
N PRO A 214 -4.10 -0.22 6.73
CA PRO A 214 -5.35 -0.75 6.21
C PRO A 214 -5.18 -1.55 4.90
N GLY A 215 -4.42 -1.03 3.93
CA GLY A 215 -4.19 -1.70 2.65
C GLY A 215 -3.25 -2.90 2.76
N GLY A 216 -2.24 -2.86 3.65
CA GLY A 216 -1.43 -4.04 3.97
C GLY A 216 -2.23 -5.17 4.62
N LYS A 217 -3.16 -4.85 5.54
CA LYS A 217 -4.10 -5.84 6.11
C LYS A 217 -5.03 -6.41 5.05
N ALA A 218 -5.47 -5.58 4.10
CA ALA A 218 -6.27 -6.02 2.97
C ALA A 218 -5.52 -6.99 2.06
N LEU A 219 -4.26 -6.68 1.71
CA LEU A 219 -3.38 -7.57 0.95
C LEU A 219 -3.27 -8.95 1.60
N ALA A 220 -3.13 -9.00 2.93
CA ALA A 220 -3.06 -10.25 3.69
C ALA A 220 -4.32 -11.12 3.59
N THR A 221 -5.48 -10.51 3.36
CA THR A 221 -6.77 -11.22 3.26
C THR A 221 -7.15 -11.63 1.84
N LEU A 222 -6.56 -11.04 0.80
CA LEU A 222 -6.90 -11.32 -0.60
C LEU A 222 -6.74 -12.80 -0.96
N ARG A 223 -5.66 -13.44 -0.50
CA ARG A 223 -5.40 -14.87 -0.74
C ARG A 223 -6.53 -15.75 -0.21
N LYS A 224 -7.15 -15.38 0.90
CA LYS A 224 -8.27 -16.13 1.51
C LYS A 224 -9.58 -15.96 0.73
N ARG A 225 -9.75 -14.82 0.07
CA ARG A 225 -10.98 -14.45 -0.68
C ARG A 225 -10.97 -14.96 -2.11
N TYR A 226 -9.81 -15.32 -2.65
CA TYR A 226 -9.69 -15.86 -4.00
C TYR A 226 -10.25 -17.28 -4.10
N LYS A 227 -11.12 -17.52 -5.08
CA LYS A 227 -11.84 -18.80 -5.28
C LYS A 227 -11.21 -19.73 -6.29
N GLY A 228 -10.08 -19.37 -6.88
CA GLY A 228 -9.51 -20.15 -7.99
C GLY A 228 -10.22 -19.87 -9.31
N GLY A 229 -9.74 -20.55 -10.35
CA GLY A 229 -10.31 -20.51 -11.70
C GLY A 229 -9.72 -19.49 -12.66
N ALA A 230 -8.87 -18.55 -12.20
CA ALA A 230 -8.11 -17.66 -13.07
C ALA A 230 -6.65 -18.11 -13.21
N THR A 231 -6.00 -17.71 -14.30
CA THR A 231 -4.55 -17.82 -14.49
C THR A 231 -4.02 -16.54 -15.08
N GLY A 232 -2.91 -16.04 -14.54
CA GLY A 232 -2.26 -14.84 -15.03
C GLY A 232 -1.61 -14.03 -13.91
N THR A 233 -1.13 -12.84 -14.26
CA THR A 233 -0.44 -11.96 -13.32
C THR A 233 -1.04 -10.56 -13.41
N LEU A 234 -1.28 -9.94 -12.24
CA LEU A 234 -1.71 -8.56 -12.11
C LEU A 234 -0.74 -7.81 -11.20
N GLU A 235 -0.39 -6.59 -11.56
CA GLU A 235 0.25 -5.66 -10.61
C GLU A 235 -0.82 -4.84 -9.90
N VAL A 236 -0.71 -4.68 -8.58
CA VAL A 236 -1.51 -3.76 -7.78
C VAL A 236 -0.56 -2.82 -7.06
N LYS A 237 -0.66 -1.52 -7.31
CA LYS A 237 0.07 -0.49 -6.55
C LYS A 237 -0.82 0.04 -5.42
N VAL A 238 -0.47 -0.26 -4.18
CA VAL A 238 -1.13 0.30 -2.98
C VAL A 238 -0.29 1.46 -2.48
N ASP A 239 -0.83 2.69 -2.50
CA ASP A 239 -0.08 3.93 -2.20
C ASP A 239 1.26 4.05 -2.97
N GLY A 240 1.24 3.58 -4.23
CA GLY A 240 2.40 3.61 -5.12
C GLY A 240 3.43 2.49 -4.90
N VAL A 241 3.21 1.62 -3.90
CA VAL A 241 4.03 0.42 -3.67
C VAL A 241 3.49 -0.73 -4.50
N PRO A 242 4.27 -1.29 -5.44
CA PRO A 242 3.79 -2.34 -6.34
C PRO A 242 3.79 -3.71 -5.66
N TYR A 243 2.71 -4.44 -5.89
CA TYR A 243 2.53 -5.83 -5.50
C TYR A 243 2.11 -6.65 -6.72
N ARG A 244 2.73 -7.80 -6.88
CA ARG A 244 2.43 -8.80 -7.90
C ARG A 244 1.44 -9.82 -7.35
N LEU A 245 0.35 -10.02 -8.07
CA LEU A 245 -0.67 -11.03 -7.83
C LEU A 245 -0.58 -12.08 -8.94
N ASP A 246 -0.11 -13.28 -8.61
CA ASP A 246 -0.05 -14.41 -9.52
C ASP A 246 -1.24 -15.35 -9.28
N PHE A 247 -2.18 -15.33 -10.23
CA PHE A 247 -3.38 -16.15 -10.22
C PHE A 247 -3.08 -17.54 -10.77
N SER A 248 -3.58 -18.56 -10.07
CA SER A 248 -3.64 -19.94 -10.56
C SER A 248 -5.01 -20.57 -10.25
N PRO A 249 -5.36 -21.69 -10.88
CA PRO A 249 -6.60 -22.39 -10.55
C PRO A 249 -6.66 -22.87 -9.09
N GLU A 250 -5.49 -23.12 -8.47
CA GLU A 250 -5.34 -23.69 -7.13
C GLU A 250 -5.24 -22.61 -6.03
N GLY A 251 -4.95 -21.36 -6.39
CA GLY A 251 -4.76 -20.29 -5.42
C GLY A 251 -4.19 -19.02 -6.00
N LEU A 252 -4.11 -18.00 -5.15
CA LEU A 252 -3.50 -16.71 -5.45
C LEU A 252 -2.19 -16.60 -4.68
N ASP A 253 -1.13 -16.25 -5.39
CA ASP A 253 0.14 -15.88 -4.81
C ASP A 253 0.33 -14.37 -4.88
N LEU A 254 0.90 -13.79 -3.82
CA LEU A 254 0.96 -12.35 -3.61
C LEU A 254 2.35 -11.96 -3.12
N ARG A 255 3.04 -11.09 -3.87
CA ARG A 255 4.44 -10.73 -3.60
C ARG A 255 4.67 -9.23 -3.80
N PRO A 256 5.54 -8.56 -3.04
CA PRO A 256 5.99 -7.22 -3.40
C PRO A 256 6.75 -7.27 -4.74
N GLY A 257 6.60 -6.22 -5.57
CA GLY A 257 7.33 -6.08 -6.82
C GLY A 257 6.49 -5.64 -8.00
N GLU A 258 7.16 -5.14 -9.03
CA GLU A 258 6.55 -4.74 -10.31
C GLU A 258 6.35 -5.93 -11.25
N VAL A 259 5.38 -5.80 -12.15
CA VAL A 259 5.13 -6.75 -13.24
C VAL A 259 5.49 -6.05 -14.55
N GLU A 260 6.61 -6.44 -15.13
CA GLU A 260 7.10 -5.84 -16.38
C GLU A 260 6.12 -6.11 -17.53
N GLY A 261 5.63 -5.02 -18.16
CA GLY A 261 4.68 -5.09 -19.29
C GLY A 261 3.27 -5.61 -18.95
N GLY A 262 2.99 -5.95 -17.68
CA GLY A 262 1.71 -6.47 -17.23
C GLY A 262 0.64 -5.39 -17.03
N ALA A 263 -0.62 -5.82 -16.92
CA ALA A 263 -1.69 -4.95 -16.47
C ALA A 263 -1.44 -4.55 -15.00
N ALA A 264 -1.62 -3.28 -14.67
CA ALA A 264 -1.40 -2.73 -13.33
C ALA A 264 -2.61 -1.93 -12.85
N LEU A 265 -2.89 -2.02 -11.55
CA LEU A 265 -3.98 -1.35 -10.88
C LEU A 265 -3.42 -0.49 -9.74
N GLY A 266 -3.42 0.83 -9.88
CA GLY A 266 -2.99 1.76 -8.84
C GLY A 266 -4.16 2.25 -7.99
N ILE A 267 -4.06 2.13 -6.68
CA ILE A 267 -5.13 2.41 -5.72
C ILE A 267 -4.52 2.95 -4.42
N SER A 268 -5.24 3.85 -3.73
CA SER A 268 -4.80 4.33 -2.42
C SER A 268 -4.95 3.24 -1.35
N ASP A 269 -4.19 3.32 -0.26
CA ASP A 269 -4.29 2.36 0.86
C ASP A 269 -5.70 2.30 1.46
N ALA A 270 -6.34 3.48 1.61
CA ALA A 270 -7.70 3.60 2.12
C ALA A 270 -8.74 3.00 1.16
N ASP A 271 -8.62 3.28 -0.13
CA ASP A 271 -9.54 2.76 -1.16
C ASP A 271 -9.35 1.26 -1.37
N PHE A 272 -8.12 0.77 -1.25
CA PHE A 272 -7.81 -0.66 -1.34
C PHE A 272 -8.32 -1.43 -0.13
N ALA A 273 -8.19 -0.87 1.07
CA ALA A 273 -8.81 -1.42 2.26
C ALA A 273 -10.33 -1.47 2.14
N ALA A 274 -10.94 -0.41 1.59
CA ALA A 274 -12.39 -0.36 1.36
C ALA A 274 -12.82 -1.39 0.30
N LEU A 275 -12.12 -1.50 -0.83
CA LEU A 275 -12.39 -2.48 -1.87
C LEU A 275 -12.26 -3.91 -1.36
N ASN A 276 -11.23 -4.15 -0.57
CA ASN A 276 -11.00 -5.47 0.00
C ASN A 276 -11.99 -5.82 1.13
N ALA A 277 -12.51 -4.83 1.85
CA ALA A 277 -13.61 -5.05 2.79
C ALA A 277 -14.99 -5.09 2.11
N GLY A 278 -15.04 -5.11 0.77
CA GLY A 278 -16.26 -4.98 -0.05
C GLY A 278 -17.07 -3.71 0.20
N LYS A 279 -16.43 -2.72 0.81
CA LYS A 279 -16.92 -1.35 1.03
C LYS A 279 -16.64 -0.42 -0.15
N LEU A 280 -15.98 -0.91 -1.20
CA LEU A 280 -15.76 -0.17 -2.43
C LEU A 280 -16.03 -1.09 -3.61
N ASN A 281 -17.06 -0.76 -4.39
CA ASN A 281 -17.36 -1.46 -5.64
C ASN A 281 -16.25 -1.16 -6.66
N LEU A 282 -15.62 -2.19 -7.20
CA LEU A 282 -14.52 -2.07 -8.16
C LEU A 282 -14.91 -1.19 -9.36
N VAL A 283 -16.08 -1.41 -9.95
CA VAL A 283 -16.57 -0.64 -11.12
C VAL A 283 -16.80 0.83 -10.74
N ALA A 284 -17.40 1.10 -9.58
CA ALA A 284 -17.59 2.47 -9.10
C ALA A 284 -16.25 3.18 -8.79
N ALA A 285 -15.28 2.44 -8.24
CA ALA A 285 -13.95 2.95 -7.94
C ALA A 285 -13.12 3.27 -9.18
N LEU A 286 -13.28 2.45 -10.23
CA LEU A 286 -12.69 2.67 -11.55
C LEU A 286 -13.30 3.88 -12.25
N LEU A 287 -14.63 3.99 -12.25
CA LEU A 287 -15.34 5.14 -12.85
C LEU A 287 -15.13 6.43 -12.06
N GLY A 288 -14.96 6.33 -10.74
CA GLY A 288 -14.71 7.45 -9.82
C GLY A 288 -13.25 7.90 -9.73
N GLY A 289 -12.32 7.22 -10.40
CA GLY A 289 -10.89 7.56 -10.42
C GLY A 289 -10.12 7.25 -9.13
N ALA A 290 -10.76 6.55 -8.17
CA ALA A 290 -10.08 6.02 -6.98
C ALA A 290 -9.12 4.88 -7.34
N ILE A 291 -9.34 4.25 -8.50
CA ILE A 291 -8.51 3.20 -9.05
C ILE A 291 -8.05 3.60 -10.45
N THR A 292 -6.75 3.55 -10.66
CA THR A 292 -6.11 3.75 -11.96
C THR A 292 -5.73 2.40 -12.55
N VAL A 293 -6.00 2.18 -13.82
CA VAL A 293 -5.61 0.94 -14.52
C VAL A 293 -4.68 1.28 -15.66
N LYS A 294 -3.58 0.53 -15.76
CA LYS A 294 -2.63 0.54 -16.86
C LYS A 294 -2.70 -0.83 -17.53
N GLY A 295 -3.06 -0.91 -18.82
CA GLY A 295 -3.21 -2.18 -19.55
C GLY A 295 -4.67 -2.52 -19.89
N ASP A 296 -4.95 -3.78 -20.21
CA ASP A 296 -6.29 -4.23 -20.64
C ASP A 296 -7.26 -4.36 -19.46
N MET A 297 -8.24 -3.47 -19.44
CA MET A 297 -9.31 -3.39 -18.46
C MET A 297 -10.13 -4.69 -18.32
N SER A 298 -10.30 -5.41 -19.44
CA SER A 298 -11.09 -6.64 -19.49
C SER A 298 -10.42 -7.77 -18.72
N GLN A 299 -9.08 -7.81 -18.74
CA GLN A 299 -8.29 -8.79 -18.00
C GLN A 299 -8.34 -8.51 -16.49
N VAL A 300 -8.23 -7.23 -16.11
CA VAL A 300 -8.35 -6.81 -14.71
C VAL A 300 -9.73 -7.18 -14.15
N ALA A 301 -10.80 -6.87 -14.90
CA ALA A 301 -12.16 -7.25 -14.54
C ALA A 301 -12.32 -8.77 -14.39
N ALA A 302 -11.76 -9.55 -15.32
CA ALA A 302 -11.77 -11.01 -15.26
C ALA A 302 -11.10 -11.52 -13.98
N TYR A 303 -9.91 -11.05 -13.62
CA TYR A 303 -9.22 -11.48 -12.39
C TYR A 303 -9.97 -11.12 -11.11
N THR A 304 -10.55 -9.93 -11.06
CA THR A 304 -11.28 -9.46 -9.87
C THR A 304 -12.58 -10.20 -9.62
N ALA A 305 -13.19 -10.80 -10.65
CA ALA A 305 -14.42 -11.59 -10.53
C ALA A 305 -14.23 -12.90 -9.73
N HIS A 306 -12.98 -13.34 -9.53
CA HIS A 306 -12.65 -14.56 -8.78
C HIS A 306 -12.44 -14.33 -7.28
N PHE A 307 -12.65 -13.11 -6.78
CA PHE A 307 -12.63 -12.82 -5.35
C PHE A 307 -14.04 -12.79 -4.78
N GLU A 308 -14.25 -13.43 -3.64
CA GLU A 308 -15.47 -13.26 -2.85
C GLU A 308 -15.60 -11.79 -2.44
N ALA A 309 -16.62 -11.11 -2.96
CA ALA A 309 -16.97 -9.79 -2.49
C ALA A 309 -17.66 -9.94 -1.13
N ASP A 310 -16.99 -9.60 -0.03
CA ASP A 310 -17.69 -9.30 1.23
C ASP A 310 -18.36 -7.92 1.05
N VAL A 311 -19.27 -7.79 0.08
CA VAL A 311 -20.10 -6.59 -0.01
C VAL A 311 -20.87 -6.55 1.31
N ASN A 312 -20.58 -5.57 2.18
CA ASN A 312 -21.44 -5.33 3.31
C ASN A 312 -22.83 -5.04 2.72
N PRO A 313 -23.83 -5.94 2.86
CA PRO A 313 -25.06 -5.81 2.09
C PRO A 313 -25.81 -4.54 2.48
N ALA A 314 -25.65 -4.06 3.72
CA ALA A 314 -26.20 -2.79 4.16
C ALA A 314 -25.63 -1.60 3.38
N GLN A 315 -24.33 -1.62 3.09
CA GLN A 315 -23.67 -0.59 2.31
C GLN A 315 -24.12 -0.60 0.85
N GLY A 316 -24.13 -1.77 0.20
CA GLY A 316 -24.64 -1.88 -1.17
C GLY A 316 -26.10 -1.43 -1.29
N LEU A 317 -26.91 -1.70 -0.26
CA LEU A 317 -28.27 -1.19 -0.18
C LEU A 317 -28.34 0.33 -0.03
N LEU A 318 -27.49 0.95 0.78
CA LEU A 318 -27.44 2.41 0.94
C LEU A 318 -26.95 3.11 -0.33
N GLU A 319 -25.89 2.60 -0.96
CA GLU A 319 -25.30 3.18 -2.17
C GLU A 319 -26.21 3.05 -3.39
N SER A 320 -27.04 2.00 -3.46
CA SER A 320 -28.04 1.82 -4.53
C SER A 320 -29.33 2.63 -4.33
N MET A 321 -29.46 3.41 -3.25
CA MET A 321 -30.66 4.20 -3.01
C MET A 321 -30.97 5.20 -4.14
N PRO A 322 -30.01 5.97 -4.70
CA PRO A 322 -30.28 6.86 -5.82
C PRO A 322 -30.92 6.16 -7.03
N ASP A 323 -30.43 4.97 -7.39
CA ASP A 323 -30.95 4.18 -8.52
C ASP A 323 -32.37 3.64 -8.25
N ARG A 324 -32.69 3.42 -6.97
CA ARG A 324 -34.00 2.92 -6.52
C ARG A 324 -34.99 4.03 -6.20
N PHE A 325 -34.56 5.29 -6.25
CA PHE A 325 -35.41 6.43 -5.93
C PHE A 325 -36.51 6.60 -6.96
N ASN A 326 -37.73 6.82 -6.47
CA ASN A 326 -38.91 7.08 -7.30
C ASN A 326 -39.38 8.53 -7.06
N PRO A 327 -39.05 9.47 -7.97
CA PRO A 327 -39.40 10.89 -7.81
C PRO A 327 -40.92 11.12 -7.79
N GLU A 328 -41.70 10.33 -8.54
CA GLU A 328 -43.17 10.43 -8.54
C GLU A 328 -43.76 10.06 -7.17
N LYS A 329 -43.22 9.02 -6.52
CA LYS A 329 -43.66 8.64 -5.16
C LYS A 329 -43.13 9.58 -4.08
N ALA A 330 -41.98 10.20 -4.31
CA ALA A 330 -41.41 11.18 -3.40
C ALA A 330 -42.24 12.48 -3.38
N GLY A 331 -42.80 12.88 -4.53
CA GLY A 331 -43.53 14.14 -4.66
C GLY A 331 -42.65 15.34 -4.25
N ASP A 332 -43.17 16.21 -3.39
CA ASP A 332 -42.45 17.39 -2.88
C ASP A 332 -41.57 17.10 -1.65
N LEU A 333 -41.18 15.84 -1.42
CA LEU A 333 -40.36 15.46 -0.28
C LEU A 333 -38.97 16.08 -0.38
N GLU A 334 -38.60 16.86 0.64
CA GLU A 334 -37.21 17.25 0.91
C GLU A 334 -36.79 16.69 2.26
N ALA A 335 -35.60 16.08 2.32
CA ALA A 335 -35.10 15.44 3.54
C ALA A 335 -33.58 15.29 3.55
N VAL A 336 -32.97 15.45 4.72
CA VAL A 336 -31.62 15.03 5.06
C VAL A 336 -31.72 13.90 6.09
N VAL A 337 -31.51 12.66 5.65
CA VAL A 337 -31.65 11.46 6.49
C VAL A 337 -30.29 10.85 6.76
N GLY A 338 -29.92 10.77 8.04
CA GLY A 338 -28.76 10.03 8.48
C GLY A 338 -29.08 8.54 8.62
N TYR A 339 -28.11 7.69 8.27
CA TYR A 339 -28.12 6.26 8.56
C TYR A 339 -26.83 5.94 9.32
N GLN A 340 -26.96 5.36 10.51
CA GLN A 340 -25.84 4.84 11.30
C GLN A 340 -26.06 3.33 11.48
N ILE A 341 -25.34 2.56 10.67
CA ILE A 341 -25.43 1.10 10.61
C ILE A 341 -24.15 0.51 11.17
N ASP A 342 -24.21 -0.03 12.38
CA ASP A 342 -23.04 -0.37 13.20
C ASP A 342 -22.02 0.80 13.23
N ASP A 343 -20.80 0.57 12.75
CA ASP A 343 -19.72 1.57 12.70
C ASP A 343 -19.74 2.43 11.43
N THR A 344 -20.72 2.22 10.55
CA THR A 344 -20.81 2.87 9.24
C THR A 344 -21.88 3.96 9.26
N ALA A 345 -21.58 5.11 8.65
CA ALA A 345 -22.52 6.22 8.62
C ALA A 345 -22.68 6.85 7.24
N TYR A 346 -23.94 7.10 6.86
CA TYR A 346 -24.35 7.66 5.57
C TYR A 346 -25.32 8.81 5.76
N THR A 347 -25.37 9.70 4.77
CA THR A 347 -26.42 10.72 4.66
C THR A 347 -27.10 10.60 3.31
N LEU A 348 -28.41 10.46 3.33
CA LEU A 348 -29.30 10.55 2.18
C LEU A 348 -29.85 11.98 2.10
N LEU A 349 -29.68 12.64 0.96
CA LEU A 349 -30.23 13.95 0.68
C LEU A 349 -31.26 13.82 -0.43
N ILE A 350 -32.51 14.18 -0.13
CA ILE A 350 -33.59 14.30 -1.12
C ILE A 350 -33.91 15.79 -1.26
N ARG A 351 -33.75 16.33 -2.47
CA ARG A 351 -34.13 17.71 -2.82
C ARG A 351 -34.50 17.80 -4.29
N ASN A 352 -35.50 18.62 -4.61
CA ASN A 352 -35.93 18.89 -5.99
C ASN A 352 -36.15 17.62 -6.84
N GLY A 353 -36.76 16.58 -6.26
CA GLY A 353 -36.99 15.30 -6.95
C GLY A 353 -35.71 14.52 -7.30
N ALA A 354 -34.57 14.85 -6.68
CA ALA A 354 -33.33 14.12 -6.79
C ALA A 354 -32.94 13.51 -5.43
N CYS A 355 -32.22 12.40 -5.49
CA CYS A 355 -31.73 11.66 -4.34
C CYS A 355 -30.21 11.48 -4.46
N LEU A 356 -29.47 11.90 -3.43
CA LEU A 356 -28.02 11.77 -3.34
C LEU A 356 -27.65 11.05 -2.05
N VAL A 357 -26.61 10.24 -2.10
CA VAL A 357 -26.07 9.53 -0.93
C VAL A 357 -24.62 9.95 -0.71
N PHE A 358 -24.29 10.24 0.53
CA PHE A 358 -22.94 10.57 0.98
C PHE A 358 -22.46 9.50 1.98
N PRO A 359 -21.26 8.92 1.80
CA PRO A 359 -20.68 7.91 2.70
C PRO A 359 -20.09 8.53 3.98
N ARG A 360 -20.86 9.42 4.61
CA ARG A 360 -20.54 10.07 5.87
C ARG A 360 -21.81 10.65 6.49
N LEU A 361 -21.84 10.78 7.81
CA LEU A 361 -22.91 11.50 8.49
C LEU A 361 -22.67 13.02 8.41
N LEU A 362 -23.58 13.75 7.75
CA LEU A 362 -23.61 15.19 7.71
C LEU A 362 -24.49 15.70 8.86
N LYS A 363 -24.16 16.85 9.45
CA LYS A 363 -24.98 17.49 10.47
C LYS A 363 -25.38 18.90 9.99
N PRO A 364 -26.64 19.33 10.23
CA PRO A 364 -27.73 18.59 10.87
C PRO A 364 -28.39 17.54 9.93
N CYS A 365 -28.98 16.49 10.52
CA CYS A 365 -29.91 15.59 9.84
C CYS A 365 -31.33 15.88 10.36
N ASP A 366 -32.34 15.78 9.51
CA ASP A 366 -33.76 15.88 9.90
C ASP A 366 -34.20 14.64 10.68
N THR A 367 -33.67 13.47 10.30
CA THR A 367 -33.82 12.24 11.07
C THR A 367 -32.59 11.36 10.91
N LEU A 368 -32.32 10.50 11.90
CA LEU A 368 -31.22 9.55 11.92
C LEU A 368 -31.76 8.17 12.29
N LEU A 369 -31.59 7.19 11.38
CA LEU A 369 -31.84 5.78 11.69
C LEU A 369 -30.58 5.12 12.21
N LYS A 370 -30.69 4.40 13.32
CA LYS A 370 -29.64 3.54 13.88
C LYS A 370 -30.08 2.09 13.87
N ALA A 371 -29.24 1.19 13.38
CA ALA A 371 -29.50 -0.24 13.37
C ALA A 371 -28.19 -1.05 13.27
N LYS A 372 -28.28 -2.36 13.49
CA LYS A 372 -27.22 -3.30 13.09
C LYS A 372 -27.32 -3.61 11.59
N ALA A 373 -26.21 -3.99 10.96
CA ALA A 373 -26.16 -4.32 9.54
C ALA A 373 -27.19 -5.40 9.17
N ASP A 374 -27.23 -6.50 9.92
CA ASP A 374 -28.14 -7.62 9.65
C ASP A 374 -29.62 -7.20 9.72
N ASP A 375 -30.00 -6.42 10.74
CA ASP A 375 -31.37 -5.93 10.92
C ASP A 375 -31.75 -4.91 9.81
N PHE A 376 -30.82 -4.05 9.40
CA PHE A 376 -31.05 -3.10 8.30
C PHE A 376 -31.22 -3.81 6.95
N VAL A 377 -30.40 -4.83 6.69
CA VAL A 377 -30.49 -5.65 5.47
C VAL A 377 -31.82 -6.38 5.45
N ALA A 378 -32.18 -7.05 6.55
CA ALA A 378 -33.43 -7.78 6.66
C ALA A 378 -34.66 -6.86 6.49
N MET A 379 -34.60 -5.64 7.04
CA MET A 379 -35.66 -4.64 6.83
C MET A 379 -35.73 -4.20 5.36
N SER A 380 -34.58 -3.93 4.75
CA SER A 380 -34.50 -3.40 3.39
C SER A 380 -34.92 -4.40 2.31
N THR A 381 -34.66 -5.69 2.54
CA THR A 381 -35.10 -6.79 1.67
C THR A 381 -36.52 -7.27 1.99
N GLY A 382 -37.09 -6.83 3.13
CA GLY A 382 -38.46 -7.13 3.53
C GLY A 382 -38.63 -8.44 4.30
N THR A 383 -37.54 -9.06 4.77
CA THR A 383 -37.57 -10.24 5.65
C THR A 383 -37.78 -9.87 7.12
N LEU A 384 -37.55 -8.62 7.51
CA LEU A 384 -37.87 -8.05 8.82
C LEU A 384 -38.92 -6.96 8.71
N ASN A 385 -39.95 -7.01 9.55
CA ASN A 385 -40.97 -5.97 9.60
C ASN A 385 -40.44 -4.71 10.30
N ALA A 386 -40.49 -3.56 9.62
CA ALA A 386 -39.94 -2.30 10.14
C ALA A 386 -40.64 -1.79 11.42
N GLN A 387 -41.95 -2.02 11.58
CA GLN A 387 -42.67 -1.60 12.79
C GLN A 387 -42.28 -2.47 13.99
N GLU A 388 -42.18 -3.79 13.79
CA GLU A 388 -41.73 -4.71 14.82
C GLU A 388 -40.27 -4.44 15.23
N ALA A 389 -39.39 -4.21 14.25
CA ALA A 389 -37.99 -3.88 14.49
C ALA A 389 -37.83 -2.57 15.30
N PHE A 390 -38.69 -1.58 15.05
CA PHE A 390 -38.72 -0.36 15.84
C PHE A 390 -39.21 -0.59 17.27
N MET A 391 -40.33 -1.32 17.45
CA MET A 391 -40.90 -1.62 18.76
C MET A 391 -39.98 -2.48 19.65
N THR A 392 -39.17 -3.34 19.03
CA THR A 392 -38.19 -4.20 19.73
C THR A 392 -36.84 -3.52 19.96
N GLY A 393 -36.65 -2.28 19.47
CA GLY A 393 -35.42 -1.50 19.64
C GLY A 393 -34.26 -1.92 18.73
N LYS A 394 -34.49 -2.87 17.80
CA LYS A 394 -33.52 -3.25 16.75
C LYS A 394 -33.24 -2.12 15.78
N ILE A 395 -34.23 -1.27 15.56
CA ILE A 395 -34.14 -0.03 14.80
C ILE A 395 -34.51 1.12 15.71
N GLN A 396 -33.64 2.13 15.78
CA GLN A 396 -33.90 3.37 16.50
C GLN A 396 -33.97 4.51 15.50
N ILE A 397 -34.89 5.44 15.72
CA ILE A 397 -35.04 6.64 14.91
C ILE A 397 -34.92 7.84 15.84
N GLU A 398 -33.95 8.70 15.58
CA GLU A 398 -33.81 10.02 16.20
C GLU A 398 -34.36 11.08 15.22
N GLY A 399 -35.16 12.03 15.69
CA GLY A 399 -35.86 12.99 14.82
C GLY A 399 -37.29 12.56 14.49
N ASP A 400 -37.74 12.77 13.25
CA ASP A 400 -39.14 12.51 12.82
C ASP A 400 -39.34 11.09 12.21
N PRO A 401 -40.02 10.17 12.91
CA PRO A 401 -40.30 8.82 12.38
C PRO A 401 -41.26 8.81 11.19
N LEU A 402 -42.15 9.81 11.06
CA LEU A 402 -43.06 9.91 9.92
C LEU A 402 -42.31 10.31 8.65
N LEU A 403 -41.29 11.17 8.78
CA LEU A 403 -40.38 11.48 7.69
C LEU A 403 -39.68 10.22 7.19
N MET A 404 -39.17 9.38 8.09
CA MET A 404 -38.52 8.13 7.72
C MET A 404 -39.45 7.17 6.95
N GLN A 405 -40.73 7.12 7.32
CA GLN A 405 -41.72 6.32 6.57
C GLN A 405 -41.99 6.87 5.16
N LYS A 406 -42.05 8.20 4.99
CA LYS A 406 -42.21 8.84 3.68
C LYS A 406 -40.98 8.58 2.79
N VAL A 407 -39.80 8.72 3.37
CA VAL A 407 -38.52 8.41 2.71
C VAL A 407 -38.53 6.97 2.23
N ALA A 408 -38.80 5.99 3.10
CA ALA A 408 -38.83 4.57 2.73
C ALA A 408 -39.81 4.25 1.57
N LYS A 409 -40.99 4.90 1.54
CA LYS A 409 -41.99 4.72 0.46
C LYS A 409 -41.55 5.30 -0.88
N SER A 410 -40.56 6.20 -0.88
CA SER A 410 -40.01 6.84 -2.06
C SER A 410 -39.00 5.95 -2.80
N PHE A 411 -38.67 4.76 -2.28
CA PHE A 411 -37.74 3.84 -2.92
C PHE A 411 -38.41 2.55 -3.38
N ARG A 412 -37.91 2.00 -4.49
CA ARG A 412 -38.22 0.62 -4.91
C ARG A 412 -37.49 -0.36 -3.99
N ARG A 413 -38.11 -1.52 -3.76
CA ARG A 413 -37.44 -2.61 -3.04
C ARG A 413 -36.21 -3.06 -3.84
N PRO A 414 -35.11 -3.45 -3.17
CA PRO A 414 -34.00 -4.12 -3.84
C PRO A 414 -34.50 -5.43 -4.46
N GLU A 415 -34.02 -5.77 -5.65
CA GLU A 415 -34.20 -7.12 -6.18
C GLU A 415 -33.39 -8.12 -5.33
N ALA A 416 -33.94 -9.32 -5.14
CA ALA A 416 -33.41 -10.33 -4.23
C ALA A 416 -32.16 -11.03 -4.77
#